data_AF-A0A931WZR0-F1
#
_entry.id   AF-A0A931WZR0-F1
#
_cell.length_a   1.000
_cell.length_b   1.000
_cell.length_c   1.000
_cell.angle_alpha   90.00
_cell.angle_beta   90.00
_cell.angle_gamma   90.00
#
_symmetry.space_group_name_H-M   'P 1'
#
loop_
_entity.id
_entity.type
_entity.pdbx_description
1 polymer ?
#
loop_
_entity_poly.entity_id
_entity_poly.type
_entity_poly.pdbx_seq_one_letter_code
_entity_poly.pdbx_strand_id
1 'polypeptide(L)'
;MRGITETPGDGSRAPVRADREPGRSSQVAGRLAFGGAYTVCALASWEILVRGLAIPEYLLPGPWAVLNVSAGRFGLLAWHALVTVQEIVLGFVLGAGLGAALAVVVSLIALPHSLPFLFDGMKIAMPLSIVGAVVGEFTSGSRGLGNLILVASSQVNTPLIFASLVAITVVALLLFGAVQALERLVIPWSVQYRKG
;
A
#
# COMPACT_ATOMS: atom_id res chain seq x y z
N MET A 1 68.37 2.52 44.49
CA MET A 1 67.71 1.86 43.32
C MET A 1 66.30 1.48 43.75
N ARG A 2 65.32 1.72 42.87
CA ARG A 2 63.87 1.81 43.12
C ARG A 2 63.22 0.53 43.68
N GLY A 3 62.19 0.71 44.51
CA GLY A 3 61.28 -0.33 45.02
C GLY A 3 59.92 0.24 45.45
N ILE A 4 59.24 0.91 44.51
CA ILE A 4 57.77 0.96 44.29
C ILE A 4 56.80 0.43 45.39
N THR A 5 56.16 1.39 46.07
CA THR A 5 54.71 1.53 46.37
C THR A 5 53.89 0.30 46.81
N GLU A 6 53.61 0.21 48.11
CA GLU A 6 52.38 -0.39 48.61
C GLU A 6 51.21 0.58 48.37
N THR A 7 50.20 0.17 47.60
CA THR A 7 48.87 0.79 47.56
C THR A 7 47.91 -0.10 48.35
N PRO A 8 47.51 0.30 49.58
CA PRO A 8 46.54 -0.47 50.35
C PRO A 8 45.12 -0.27 49.81
N GLY A 9 44.48 -1.37 49.41
CA GLY A 9 43.03 -1.59 49.57
C GLY A 9 42.10 -0.77 48.67
N ASP A 10 42.00 -1.13 47.38
CA ASP A 10 40.81 -0.82 46.57
C ASP A 10 39.66 -1.74 47.00
N GLY A 11 38.96 -1.32 48.06
CA GLY A 11 37.73 -1.91 48.56
C GLY A 11 36.46 -1.39 47.88
N SER A 12 36.51 -1.00 46.61
CA SER A 12 35.35 -0.37 45.95
C SER A 12 35.08 -0.89 44.53
N ARG A 13 35.13 -2.21 44.34
CA ARG A 13 34.44 -2.83 43.19
C ARG A 13 32.95 -2.87 43.47
N ALA A 14 32.29 -1.73 43.27
CA ALA A 14 30.84 -1.68 43.15
C ALA A 14 30.37 -2.71 42.10
N PRO A 15 29.24 -3.40 42.31
CA PRO A 15 28.74 -4.36 41.33
C PRO A 15 28.53 -3.62 40.00
N VAL A 16 29.09 -4.16 38.92
CA VAL A 16 28.83 -3.72 37.54
C VAL A 16 27.31 -3.75 37.38
N ARG A 17 26.71 -2.56 37.41
CA ARG A 17 25.29 -2.36 37.22
C ARG A 17 25.04 -2.84 35.79
N ALA A 18 24.34 -3.96 35.64
CA ALA A 18 23.87 -4.40 34.33
C ALA A 18 22.97 -3.30 33.79
N ASP A 19 23.58 -2.41 33.01
CA ASP A 19 23.00 -1.48 32.10
C ASP A 19 22.15 -2.29 31.14
N ARG A 20 20.88 -2.47 31.54
CA ARG A 20 19.83 -2.97 30.66
C ARG A 20 19.71 -1.97 29.52
N GLU A 21 20.41 -2.24 28.44
CA GLU A 21 20.24 -1.57 27.16
C GLU A 21 18.72 -1.46 26.88
N PRO A 22 18.16 -0.24 26.72
CA PRO A 22 16.74 -0.08 26.44
C PRO A 22 16.40 -0.79 25.12
N GLY A 23 15.71 -1.92 25.24
CA GLY A 23 15.43 -2.83 24.13
C GLY A 23 14.77 -2.13 22.96
N ARG A 24 15.24 -2.42 21.75
CA ARG A 24 14.77 -1.95 20.44
C ARG A 24 13.23 -1.90 20.28
N SER A 25 12.47 -2.68 21.06
CA SER A 25 11.00 -2.66 21.10
C SER A 25 10.38 -1.37 21.69
N SER A 26 11.02 -0.72 22.68
CA SER A 26 10.51 0.52 23.27
C SER A 26 10.68 1.72 22.33
N GLN A 27 11.72 1.71 21.50
CA GLN A 27 11.95 2.71 20.47
C GLN A 27 10.96 2.59 19.30
N VAL A 28 10.60 1.36 18.91
CA VAL A 28 9.58 1.11 17.88
C VAL A 28 8.18 1.50 18.39
N ALA A 29 7.87 1.20 19.66
CA ALA A 29 6.63 1.62 20.30
C ALA A 29 6.49 3.16 20.36
N GLY A 30 7.57 3.89 20.70
CA GLY A 30 7.57 5.35 20.70
C GLY A 30 7.35 5.98 19.32
N ARG A 31 7.95 5.42 18.26
CA ARG A 31 7.76 5.90 16.88
C ARG A 31 6.35 5.63 16.34
N LEU A 32 5.78 4.47 16.67
CA LEU A 32 4.40 4.12 16.32
C LEU A 32 3.39 4.96 17.12
N ALA A 33 3.65 5.26 18.39
CA ALA A 33 2.80 6.09 19.22
C ALA A 33 2.76 7.55 18.74
N PHE A 34 3.91 8.14 18.38
CA PHE A 34 3.95 9.49 17.80
C PHE A 34 3.29 9.57 16.42
N GLY A 35 3.48 8.57 15.56
CA GLY A 35 2.81 8.50 14.25
C GLY A 35 1.30 8.28 14.35
N GLY A 36 0.87 7.43 15.30
CA GLY A 36 -0.54 7.18 15.60
C GLY A 36 -1.24 8.40 16.19
N ALA A 37 -0.60 9.09 17.14
CA ALA A 37 -1.14 10.32 17.70
C ALA A 37 -1.26 11.42 16.64
N TYR A 38 -0.26 11.56 15.76
CA TYR A 38 -0.31 12.53 14.66
C TYR A 38 -1.48 12.27 13.71
N THR A 39 -1.70 11.01 13.31
CA THR A 39 -2.80 10.64 12.40
C THR A 39 -4.16 10.85 13.05
N VAL A 40 -4.34 10.48 14.32
CA VAL A 40 -5.59 10.73 15.06
C VAL A 40 -5.84 12.24 15.22
N CYS A 41 -4.82 13.03 15.58
CA CYS A 41 -4.95 14.47 15.69
C CYS A 41 -5.23 15.14 14.35
N ALA A 42 -4.65 14.65 13.24
CA ALA A 42 -4.92 15.15 11.89
C ALA A 42 -6.35 14.84 11.44
N LEU A 43 -6.88 13.65 11.76
CA LEU A 43 -8.26 13.29 11.47
C LEU A 43 -9.25 14.06 12.34
N ALA A 44 -8.94 14.23 13.63
CA ALA A 44 -9.75 15.02 14.55
C ALA A 44 -9.75 16.51 14.19
N SER A 45 -8.59 17.06 13.83
CA SER A 45 -8.49 18.45 13.37
C SER A 45 -9.23 18.65 12.06
N TRP A 46 -9.20 17.67 11.14
CA TRP A 46 -10.01 17.67 9.92
C TRP A 46 -11.52 17.65 10.24
N GLU A 47 -11.98 16.74 11.10
CA GLU A 47 -13.39 16.68 11.51
C GLU A 47 -13.87 18.00 12.14
N ILE A 48 -13.04 18.59 13.01
CA ILE A 48 -13.32 19.88 13.66
C ILE A 48 -13.33 21.02 12.64
N LEU A 49 -12.41 21.02 11.67
CA LEU A 49 -12.33 22.04 10.62
C LEU A 49 -13.59 22.04 9.74
N VAL A 50 -14.04 20.86 9.30
CA VAL A 50 -15.26 20.72 8.48
C VAL A 50 -16.50 21.17 9.24
N ARG A 51 -16.62 20.74 10.51
CA ARG A 51 -17.76 21.12 11.37
C ARG A 51 -17.73 22.61 11.74
N GLY A 52 -16.55 23.15 12.01
CA GLY A 52 -16.36 24.54 12.44
C GLY A 52 -16.56 25.56 11.32
N LEU A 53 -16.21 25.22 10.08
CA LEU A 53 -16.42 26.06 8.90
C LEU A 53 -17.82 25.89 8.27
N ALA A 54 -18.70 25.08 8.87
CA ALA A 54 -20.04 24.75 8.36
C ALA A 54 -20.04 24.43 6.86
N ILE A 55 -18.98 23.74 6.40
CA ILE A 55 -18.79 23.43 4.98
C ILE A 55 -19.89 22.44 4.59
N PRO A 56 -20.69 22.72 3.55
CA PRO A 56 -21.70 21.78 3.10
C PRO A 56 -21.10 20.39 2.83
N GLU A 57 -21.74 19.33 3.34
CA GLU A 57 -21.22 17.95 3.27
C GLU A 57 -20.97 17.46 1.83
N TYR A 58 -21.61 18.10 0.84
CA TYR A 58 -21.38 17.78 -0.57
C TYR A 58 -20.01 18.24 -1.09
N LEU A 59 -19.35 19.21 -0.45
CA LEU A 59 -18.03 19.71 -0.83
C LEU A 59 -16.91 18.88 -0.21
N LEU A 60 -17.03 18.54 1.07
CA LEU A 60 -16.00 17.83 1.78
C LEU A 60 -16.63 17.01 2.93
N PRO A 61 -16.82 15.69 2.73
CA PRO A 61 -17.40 14.85 3.77
C PRO A 61 -16.40 14.69 4.91
N GLY A 62 -16.89 14.76 6.15
CA GLY A 62 -16.06 14.48 7.32
C GLY A 62 -15.53 13.03 7.29
N PRO A 63 -14.33 12.76 7.84
CA PRO A 63 -13.77 11.41 7.89
C PRO A 63 -14.73 10.40 8.54
N TRP A 64 -15.53 10.83 9.52
CA TRP A 64 -16.53 9.95 10.12
C TRP A 64 -17.63 9.52 9.14
N ALA A 65 -18.11 10.45 8.30
CA ALA A 65 -19.15 10.15 7.31
C ALA A 65 -18.67 9.11 6.28
N VAL A 66 -17.42 9.26 5.83
CA VAL A 66 -16.79 8.30 4.89
C VAL A 66 -16.65 6.93 5.54
N LEU A 67 -16.17 6.85 6.77
CA LEU A 67 -16.05 5.57 7.49
C LEU A 67 -17.42 4.92 7.74
N ASN A 68 -18.43 5.71 8.11
CA ASN A 68 -19.77 5.20 8.38
C ASN A 68 -20.42 4.62 7.12
N VAL A 69 -20.28 5.28 5.96
CA VAL A 69 -20.75 4.73 4.67
C VAL A 69 -19.92 3.52 4.26
N SER A 70 -18.61 3.56 4.49
CA SER A 70 -17.72 2.44 4.17
C SER A 70 -18.09 1.18 4.95
N ALA A 71 -18.39 1.32 6.26
CA ALA A 71 -18.82 0.21 7.11
C ALA A 71 -20.28 -0.20 6.83
N GLY A 72 -21.20 0.77 6.75
CA GLY A 72 -22.62 0.54 6.56
C GLY A 72 -22.99 -0.01 5.17
N ARG A 73 -22.20 0.31 4.14
CA ARG A 73 -22.37 -0.19 2.77
C ARG A 73 -21.19 -1.07 2.33
N PHE A 74 -20.48 -1.69 3.28
CA PHE A 74 -19.33 -2.52 2.98
C PHE A 74 -19.65 -3.62 1.96
N GLY A 75 -20.81 -4.29 2.09
CA GLY A 75 -21.23 -5.33 1.14
C GLY A 75 -21.38 -4.82 -0.29
N LEU A 76 -21.91 -3.60 -0.46
CA LEU A 76 -22.03 -2.94 -1.76
C LEU A 76 -20.63 -2.63 -2.32
N LEU A 77 -19.78 -1.98 -1.52
CA LEU A 77 -18.42 -1.64 -1.91
C LEU A 77 -17.59 -2.88 -2.25
N ALA A 78 -17.71 -3.95 -1.47
CA ALA A 78 -17.01 -5.21 -1.70
C ALA A 78 -17.45 -5.87 -3.01
N TRP A 79 -18.75 -5.85 -3.33
CA TRP A 79 -19.24 -6.37 -4.62
C TRP A 79 -18.65 -5.59 -5.80
N HIS A 80 -18.72 -4.26 -5.77
CA HIS A 80 -18.13 -3.42 -6.82
C HIS A 80 -16.61 -3.58 -6.89
N ALA A 81 -15.94 -3.72 -5.74
CA ALA A 81 -14.50 -3.97 -5.65
C ALA A 81 -14.11 -5.31 -6.29
N LEU A 82 -14.90 -6.36 -6.10
CA LEU A 82 -14.63 -7.66 -6.71
C LEU A 82 -14.69 -7.59 -8.23
N VAL A 83 -15.62 -6.83 -8.79
CA VAL A 83 -15.69 -6.58 -10.23
C VAL A 83 -14.43 -5.88 -10.71
N THR A 84 -13.98 -4.83 -10.01
CA THR A 84 -12.72 -4.13 -10.32
C THR A 84 -11.52 -5.05 -10.27
N VAL A 85 -11.43 -5.91 -9.25
CA VAL A 85 -10.38 -6.92 -9.15
C VAL A 85 -10.41 -7.86 -10.36
N GLN A 86 -11.58 -8.34 -10.76
CA GLN A 86 -11.73 -9.22 -11.92
C GLN A 86 -11.30 -8.53 -13.21
N GLU A 87 -11.72 -7.28 -13.44
CA GLU A 87 -11.33 -6.53 -14.64
C GLU A 87 -9.83 -6.27 -14.70
N ILE A 88 -9.20 -5.92 -13.57
CA ILE A 88 -7.74 -5.76 -13.48
C ILE A 88 -7.02 -7.07 -13.79
N VAL A 89 -7.47 -8.17 -13.20
CA VAL A 89 -6.86 -9.50 -13.41
C VAL A 89 -7.01 -9.93 -14.87
N LEU A 90 -8.19 -9.74 -15.47
CA LEU A 90 -8.43 -10.06 -16.87
C LEU A 90 -7.55 -9.21 -17.80
N GLY A 91 -7.48 -7.90 -17.56
CA GLY A 91 -6.61 -6.99 -18.31
C GLY A 91 -5.15 -7.40 -18.22
N PHE A 92 -4.69 -7.79 -17.02
CA PHE A 92 -3.32 -8.22 -16.80
C PHE A 92 -3.04 -9.54 -17.50
N VAL A 93 -3.91 -10.54 -17.35
CA VAL A 93 -3.73 -11.87 -17.97
C VAL A 93 -3.72 -11.75 -19.49
N LEU A 94 -4.61 -10.96 -20.07
CA LEU A 94 -4.63 -10.72 -21.52
C LEU A 94 -3.38 -9.98 -21.99
N GLY A 95 -3.01 -8.88 -21.31
CA GLY A 95 -1.83 -8.08 -21.66
C GLY A 95 -0.53 -8.87 -21.51
N ALA A 96 -0.35 -9.58 -20.39
CA ALA A 96 0.82 -10.41 -20.14
C ALA A 96 0.87 -11.61 -21.10
N GLY A 97 -0.27 -12.24 -21.40
CA GLY A 97 -0.36 -13.35 -22.36
C GLY A 97 0.04 -12.94 -23.78
N LEU A 98 -0.47 -11.80 -24.26
CA LEU A 98 -0.09 -11.25 -25.56
C LEU A 98 1.39 -10.84 -25.59
N GLY A 99 1.87 -10.19 -24.53
CA GLY A 99 3.29 -9.84 -24.38
C GLY A 99 4.20 -11.06 -24.39
N ALA A 100 3.81 -12.13 -23.71
CA ALA A 100 4.52 -13.40 -23.70
C ALA A 100 4.55 -14.07 -25.08
N ALA A 101 3.41 -14.11 -25.77
CA ALA A 101 3.34 -14.64 -27.13
C ALA A 101 4.26 -13.86 -28.09
N LEU A 102 4.26 -12.53 -28.00
CA LEU A 102 5.13 -11.68 -28.80
C LEU A 102 6.61 -11.91 -28.47
N ALA A 103 6.95 -12.05 -27.19
CA ALA A 103 8.31 -12.35 -26.74
C ALA A 103 8.80 -13.71 -27.25
N VAL A 104 7.94 -14.74 -27.29
CA VAL A 104 8.26 -16.05 -27.88
C VAL A 104 8.56 -15.91 -29.37
N VAL A 105 7.71 -15.20 -30.11
CA VAL A 105 7.91 -14.96 -31.56
C VAL A 105 9.23 -14.22 -31.82
N VAL A 106 9.54 -13.19 -31.04
CA VAL A 106 10.81 -12.45 -31.16
C VAL A 106 12.01 -13.33 -30.77
N SER A 107 11.87 -14.17 -29.75
CA SER A 107 12.93 -15.09 -29.31
C SER A 107 13.29 -16.15 -30.35
N LEU A 108 12.36 -16.49 -31.25
CA LEU A 108 12.64 -17.37 -32.39
C LEU A 108 13.55 -16.70 -33.44
N ILE A 109 13.63 -15.36 -33.43
CA ILE A 109 14.43 -14.55 -34.38
C ILE A 109 15.70 -14.01 -33.70
N ALA A 110 15.72 -13.81 -32.38
CA ALA A 110 16.85 -13.29 -31.61
C ALA A 110 17.08 -14.02 -30.26
N LEU A 111 18.35 -14.40 -30.01
CA LEU A 111 19.00 -15.04 -28.85
C LEU A 111 18.20 -15.49 -27.59
N PRO A 112 18.59 -16.62 -26.94
CA PRO A 112 17.79 -17.38 -25.96
C PRO A 112 17.74 -16.82 -24.52
N HIS A 113 18.11 -15.55 -24.28
CA HIS A 113 18.16 -14.97 -22.93
C HIS A 113 16.85 -14.27 -22.51
N SER A 114 15.69 -14.72 -23.00
CA SER A 114 14.43 -13.97 -22.97
C SER A 114 13.57 -14.14 -21.71
N LEU A 115 13.85 -15.14 -20.87
CA LEU A 115 13.11 -15.38 -19.61
C LEU A 115 13.15 -14.17 -18.64
N PRO A 116 14.31 -13.56 -18.33
CA PRO A 116 14.37 -12.38 -17.46
C PRO A 116 13.60 -11.17 -18.02
N PHE A 117 13.60 -10.98 -19.34
CA PHE A 117 12.88 -9.89 -20.00
C PHE A 117 11.35 -10.04 -19.92
N LEU A 118 10.85 -11.28 -19.96
CA LEU A 118 9.42 -11.54 -19.80
C LEU A 118 8.93 -11.17 -18.40
N PHE A 119 9.71 -11.50 -17.36
CA PHE A 119 9.41 -11.10 -15.99
C PHE A 119 9.49 -9.58 -15.79
N ASP A 120 10.46 -8.90 -16.41
CA ASP A 120 10.55 -7.44 -16.36
C ASP A 120 9.37 -6.76 -17.07
N GLY A 121 8.93 -7.32 -18.20
CA GLY A 121 7.73 -6.87 -18.91
C GLY A 121 6.45 -6.99 -18.08
N MET A 122 6.29 -8.09 -17.33
CA MET A 122 5.14 -8.25 -16.42
C MET A 122 5.11 -7.20 -15.30
N LYS A 123 6.27 -6.75 -14.81
CA LYS A 123 6.36 -5.70 -13.79
C LYS A 123 5.83 -4.36 -14.28
N ILE A 124 6.10 -4.02 -15.53
CA ILE A 124 5.66 -2.78 -16.15
C ILE A 124 4.19 -2.88 -16.59
N ALA A 125 3.74 -4.05 -17.04
CA ALA A 125 2.36 -4.28 -17.49
C ALA A 125 1.33 -4.22 -16.35
N MET A 126 1.71 -4.55 -15.12
CA MET A 126 0.80 -4.59 -13.96
C MET A 126 0.17 -3.23 -13.62
N PRO A 127 0.95 -2.16 -13.33
CA PRO A 127 0.38 -0.83 -13.08
C PRO A 127 -0.46 -0.33 -14.26
N LEU A 128 -0.05 -0.63 -15.50
CA LEU A 128 -0.78 -0.25 -16.70
C LEU A 128 -2.16 -0.93 -16.79
N SER A 129 -2.25 -2.20 -16.39
CA SER A 129 -3.53 -2.91 -16.31
C SER A 129 -4.46 -2.30 -15.26
N ILE A 130 -3.92 -1.93 -14.09
CA ILE A 130 -4.71 -1.27 -13.03
C ILE A 130 -5.30 0.04 -13.55
N VAL A 131 -4.47 0.90 -14.17
CA VAL A 131 -4.92 2.17 -14.74
C VAL A 131 -5.95 1.94 -15.86
N GLY A 132 -5.70 0.98 -16.75
CA GLY A 132 -6.59 0.66 -17.86
C GLY A 132 -7.96 0.15 -17.42
N ALA A 133 -8.00 -0.75 -16.42
CA ALA A 133 -9.25 -1.23 -15.85
C ALA A 133 -10.03 -0.09 -15.19
N VAL A 134 -9.39 0.73 -14.36
CA VAL A 134 -10.04 1.88 -13.72
C VAL A 134 -10.64 2.83 -14.77
N VAL A 135 -9.89 3.20 -15.81
CA VAL A 135 -10.39 4.07 -16.90
C VAL A 135 -11.54 3.40 -17.68
N GLY A 136 -11.45 2.09 -17.91
CA GLY A 136 -12.51 1.29 -18.53
C GLY A 136 -13.80 1.30 -17.69
N GLU A 137 -13.68 1.19 -16.37
CA GLU A 137 -14.81 1.25 -15.45
C GLU A 137 -15.56 2.59 -15.49
N PHE A 138 -14.84 3.70 -15.67
CA PHE A 138 -15.44 5.03 -15.77
C PHE A 138 -16.21 5.25 -17.08
N THR A 139 -15.75 4.63 -18.17
CA THR A 139 -16.26 4.93 -19.50
C THR A 139 -17.32 3.92 -19.97
N SER A 140 -17.16 2.65 -19.58
CA SER A 140 -17.94 1.53 -20.11
C SER A 140 -18.36 0.51 -19.04
N GLY A 141 -17.75 0.55 -17.86
CA GLY A 141 -18.09 -0.34 -16.75
C GLY A 141 -19.50 -0.07 -16.23
N SER A 142 -20.30 -1.13 -16.06
CA SER A 142 -21.64 -1.04 -15.46
C SER A 142 -21.67 -1.53 -14.01
N ARG A 143 -20.58 -2.11 -13.51
CA ARG A 143 -20.55 -2.83 -12.23
C ARG A 143 -19.31 -2.60 -11.37
N GLY A 144 -18.28 -1.90 -11.84
CA GLY A 144 -17.06 -1.63 -11.08
C GLY A 144 -17.18 -0.50 -10.05
N LEU A 145 -16.13 -0.29 -9.25
CA LEU A 145 -16.04 0.84 -8.32
C LEU A 145 -16.00 2.19 -9.03
N GLY A 146 -15.37 2.29 -10.22
CA GLY A 146 -15.38 3.51 -11.04
C GLY A 146 -16.79 3.93 -11.46
N ASN A 147 -17.64 2.97 -11.83
CA ASN A 147 -19.05 3.22 -12.11
C ASN A 147 -19.84 3.64 -10.86
N LEU A 148 -19.54 3.04 -9.70
CA LEU A 148 -20.18 3.43 -8.45
C LEU A 148 -19.89 4.90 -8.09
N ILE A 149 -18.69 5.40 -8.39
CA ILE A 149 -18.36 6.83 -8.27
C ILE A 149 -19.21 7.68 -9.20
N LEU A 150 -19.38 7.28 -10.46
CA LEU A 150 -20.18 8.02 -11.44
C LEU A 150 -21.66 8.09 -11.01
N VAL A 151 -22.22 6.97 -10.56
CA VAL A 151 -23.60 6.87 -10.07
C VAL A 151 -23.79 7.61 -8.73
N ALA A 152 -22.77 7.65 -7.88
CA ALA A 152 -22.80 8.45 -6.66
C ALA A 152 -22.71 9.95 -6.97
N SER A 153 -21.95 10.33 -8.00
CA SER A 153 -21.82 11.71 -8.49
C SER A 153 -23.12 12.24 -9.04
N SER A 154 -23.88 11.44 -9.79
CA SER A 154 -25.20 11.85 -10.30
C SER A 154 -26.23 12.06 -9.20
N GLN A 155 -26.07 11.39 -8.05
CA GLN A 155 -26.92 11.54 -6.86
C GLN A 155 -26.39 12.55 -5.84
N VAL A 156 -25.24 13.21 -6.13
CA VAL A 156 -24.55 14.13 -5.20
C VAL A 156 -24.29 13.46 -3.83
N ASN A 157 -24.10 12.13 -3.82
CA ASN A 157 -23.79 11.39 -2.61
C ASN A 157 -22.28 11.40 -2.39
N THR A 158 -21.76 12.55 -1.98
CA THR A 158 -20.33 12.77 -1.74
C THR A 158 -19.71 11.78 -0.74
N PRO A 159 -20.37 11.40 0.37
CA PRO A 159 -19.85 10.35 1.26
C PRO A 159 -19.60 9.01 0.54
N LEU A 160 -20.47 8.62 -0.39
CA LEU A 160 -20.31 7.39 -1.17
C LEU A 160 -19.19 7.48 -2.22
N ILE A 161 -18.97 8.67 -2.81
CA ILE A 161 -17.85 8.92 -3.73
C ILE A 161 -16.52 8.71 -3.00
N PHE A 162 -16.35 9.34 -1.84
CA PHE A 162 -15.12 9.21 -1.05
C PHE A 162 -14.92 7.78 -0.52
N ALA A 163 -15.98 7.11 -0.07
CA ALA A 163 -15.90 5.70 0.33
C ALA A 163 -15.44 4.80 -0.84
N SER A 164 -15.93 5.08 -2.05
CA SER A 164 -15.53 4.34 -3.27
C SER A 164 -14.08 4.64 -3.66
N LEU A 165 -13.62 5.89 -3.56
CA LEU A 165 -12.21 6.26 -3.81
C LEU A 165 -11.24 5.58 -2.84
N VAL A 166 -11.62 5.50 -1.56
CA VAL A 166 -10.86 4.76 -0.55
C VAL A 166 -10.84 3.28 -0.90
N ALA A 167 -11.98 2.70 -1.29
CA ALA A 167 -12.06 1.30 -1.70
C ALA A 167 -11.17 0.99 -2.91
N ILE A 168 -11.17 1.83 -3.96
CA ILE A 168 -10.28 1.66 -5.14
C ILE A 168 -8.82 1.71 -4.70
N THR A 169 -8.45 2.66 -3.83
CA THR A 169 -7.09 2.78 -3.32
C THR A 169 -6.66 1.52 -2.56
N VAL A 170 -7.52 1.01 -1.69
CA VAL A 170 -7.27 -0.23 -0.94
C VAL A 170 -7.12 -1.42 -1.90
N VAL A 171 -8.01 -1.56 -2.89
CA VAL A 171 -7.93 -2.62 -3.90
C VAL A 171 -6.62 -2.53 -4.69
N ALA A 172 -6.26 -1.35 -5.16
CA ALA A 172 -5.02 -1.13 -5.91
C ALA A 172 -3.78 -1.48 -5.09
N LEU A 173 -3.73 -1.06 -3.82
CA LEU A 173 -2.63 -1.41 -2.91
C LEU A 173 -2.58 -2.91 -2.61
N LEU A 174 -3.72 -3.56 -2.40
CA LEU A 174 -3.80 -4.99 -2.15
C LEU A 174 -3.34 -5.79 -3.37
N LEU A 175 -3.78 -5.43 -4.57
CA LEU A 175 -3.35 -6.08 -5.80
C LEU A 175 -1.86 -5.86 -6.05
N PHE A 176 -1.38 -4.62 -5.93
CA PHE A 176 0.03 -4.31 -6.08
C PHE A 176 0.91 -5.03 -5.04
N GLY A 177 0.44 -5.10 -3.80
CA GLY A 177 1.10 -5.84 -2.71
C GLY A 177 1.10 -7.34 -2.93
N ALA A 178 -0.01 -7.92 -3.37
CA ALA A 178 -0.13 -9.35 -3.68
C ALA A 178 0.82 -9.77 -4.80
N VAL A 179 0.95 -8.92 -5.83
CA VAL A 179 1.88 -9.14 -6.94
C VAL A 179 3.32 -9.03 -6.49
N GLN A 180 3.68 -8.02 -5.69
CA GLN A 180 5.03 -7.92 -5.12
C GLN A 180 5.37 -9.10 -4.21
N ALA A 181 4.39 -9.62 -3.45
CA ALA A 181 4.56 -10.81 -2.64
C ALA A 181 4.81 -12.06 -3.51
N LEU A 182 4.05 -12.20 -4.61
CA LEU A 182 4.25 -13.26 -5.59
C LEU A 182 5.63 -13.17 -6.24
N GLU A 183 6.10 -11.97 -6.58
CA GLU A 183 7.45 -11.76 -7.09
C GLU A 183 8.52 -12.21 -6.10
N ARG A 184 8.39 -11.84 -4.82
CA ARG A 184 9.33 -12.27 -3.78
C ARG A 184 9.36 -13.78 -3.58
N LEU A 185 8.22 -14.46 -3.83
CA LEU A 185 8.13 -15.91 -3.75
C LEU A 185 8.78 -16.59 -4.96
N VAL A 186 8.55 -16.05 -6.17
CA VAL A 186 9.02 -16.64 -7.43
C VAL A 186 10.51 -16.33 -7.68
N ILE A 187 11.00 -15.17 -7.21
CA ILE A 187 12.38 -14.72 -7.44
C ILE A 187 13.05 -14.33 -6.11
N PRO A 188 13.35 -15.29 -5.22
CA PRO A 188 14.08 -15.02 -3.98
C PRO A 188 15.54 -14.54 -4.21
N TRP A 189 16.05 -14.61 -5.45
CA TRP A 189 17.44 -14.34 -5.81
C TRP A 189 17.73 -12.91 -6.32
N SER A 190 16.73 -12.07 -6.64
CA SER A 190 16.96 -10.73 -7.23
C SER A 190 17.53 -9.68 -6.25
N VAL A 191 17.70 -10.01 -4.98
CA VAL A 191 18.27 -9.12 -3.94
C VAL A 191 19.78 -8.87 -4.16
N GLN A 192 20.46 -9.64 -5.02
CA GLN A 192 21.91 -9.55 -5.16
C GLN A 192 22.45 -8.44 -6.10
N TYR A 193 21.63 -7.74 -6.87
CA TYR A 193 22.11 -6.74 -7.85
C TYR A 193 21.89 -5.26 -7.47
N ARG A 194 21.80 -4.94 -6.17
CA ARG A 194 21.76 -3.57 -5.65
C ARG A 194 22.89 -3.30 -4.66
N LYS A 195 24.10 -3.74 -5.00
CA LYS A 195 25.37 -3.28 -4.41
C LYS A 195 26.46 -3.36 -5.48
N GLY A 196 26.46 -2.36 -6.35
CA GLY A 196 27.53 -2.06 -7.30
C GLY A 196 27.60 -0.55 -7.42
#